data_AF-A0A349WGP2-F1
#
_entry.id   AF-A0A349WGP2-F1
#
_cell.length_a   1.000
_cell.length_b   1.000
_cell.length_c   1.000
_cell.angle_alpha   90.00
_cell.angle_beta   90.00
_cell.angle_gamma   90.00
#
_symmetry.space_group_name_H-M   'P 1'
#
loop_
_entity.id
_entity.type
_entity.pdbx_description
1 polymer ?
#
loop_
_entity_poly.entity_id
_entity_poly.type
_entity_poly.pdbx_seq_one_letter_code
_entity_poly.pdbx_strand_id
1 'polypeptide(L)'
;MDQEEIPPEPIMEQDDLPPQMTVAPPVEGPLAKYMREYRLLNSLLVSLFILVGSFAALWNIVVYVAAAGEGNSDFSDAGAAPADQQQEKQKVVKLMQRQQKSQPKTQQQFRTTAVSDISLPDLNELDVKDLAPVVEAAAPTMAEVGSNNDQMKKAMAGIGLSLPKVMQQRCDPKKRMSRLRSGGGKEITEDAIMRGLNWLKNIQDSDGGWGDIDKTPEGNRPSYGKSSHKQAMTSMALLAFLGHCELQDSPQFGPTVQKAIDFLTSESPDELTGSANNGAYAHGIRTYALCEAYTMTKIPKLKEYAKRAAIFTIKGQNENGGWAYGFGKGPVAHTDLSVSGWCIQGLKAAALTGIPIDGLDESMDKAIEYVKRCQDQTGRFQYKTDSHGGQSGRGSLTGTGILSLQIWKNAKSEEARKGLDWIVANICDNKAQKEWKNVNVYGWYYHAQACFQATGAGGNNYWREWNKDFQQIVTKAQSEDGHWEHGYHFHGDTDIYRTAMTILMLEVYYRYMPSTKV
;
A
#
# COMPACT_ATOMS: atom_id res chain seq x y z
N MET A 1 -20.33 -60.61 4.21
CA MET A 1 -20.86 -59.43 4.92
C MET A 1 -22.09 -59.04 4.16
N ASP A 2 -23.21 -59.62 4.59
CA ASP A 2 -24.52 -59.47 3.97
C ASP A 2 -25.01 -58.04 4.18
N GLN A 3 -25.38 -57.39 3.07
CA GLN A 3 -26.08 -56.11 3.08
C GLN A 3 -27.58 -56.40 3.02
N GLU A 4 -28.31 -55.96 4.05
CA GLU A 4 -29.77 -55.97 4.09
C GLU A 4 -30.35 -55.04 3.02
N GLU A 5 -31.19 -55.59 2.14
CA GLU A 5 -32.04 -54.85 1.20
C GLU A 5 -33.25 -54.25 1.94
N ILE A 6 -33.47 -52.95 1.76
CA ILE A 6 -34.62 -52.19 2.26
C ILE A 6 -35.81 -52.40 1.28
N PRO A 7 -37.01 -52.81 1.75
CA PRO A 7 -38.17 -52.99 0.87
C PRO A 7 -38.82 -51.65 0.49
N PRO A 8 -39.46 -51.53 -0.70
CA PRO A 8 -40.05 -50.29 -1.17
C PRO A 8 -41.39 -49.96 -0.47
N GLU A 9 -41.62 -48.68 -0.20
CA GLU A 9 -42.88 -48.14 0.36
C GLU A 9 -44.04 -48.17 -0.66
N PRO A 10 -45.29 -48.35 -0.20
CA PRO A 10 -46.46 -48.40 -1.08
C PRO A 10 -46.95 -47.01 -1.50
N ILE A 11 -47.30 -46.88 -2.78
CA ILE A 11 -47.91 -45.70 -3.39
C ILE A 11 -49.38 -45.62 -2.95
N MET A 12 -49.79 -44.55 -2.26
CA MET A 12 -51.19 -44.29 -1.94
C MET A 12 -51.91 -43.64 -3.14
N GLU A 13 -53.02 -44.25 -3.56
CA GLU A 13 -53.96 -43.73 -4.54
C GLU A 13 -54.66 -42.46 -4.03
N GLN A 14 -54.80 -41.49 -4.93
CA GLN A 14 -55.28 -40.14 -4.66
C GLN A 14 -56.78 -40.03 -4.96
N ASP A 15 -57.62 -40.70 -4.17
CA ASP A 15 -59.07 -40.57 -4.24
C ASP A 15 -59.67 -40.72 -2.84
N ASP A 16 -59.62 -39.64 -2.03
CA ASP A 16 -60.52 -39.41 -0.88
C ASP A 16 -60.21 -38.06 -0.20
N LEU A 17 -60.55 -36.95 -0.87
CA LEU A 17 -60.62 -35.62 -0.24
C LEU A 17 -62.07 -35.10 -0.26
N PRO A 18 -62.63 -34.62 0.86
CA PRO A 18 -64.01 -34.15 0.94
C PRO A 18 -64.24 -32.85 0.16
N PRO A 19 -65.48 -32.58 -0.31
CA PRO A 19 -65.77 -31.46 -1.22
C PRO A 19 -65.55 -30.10 -0.55
N GLN A 20 -64.76 -29.24 -1.20
CA GLN A 20 -64.56 -27.84 -0.80
C GLN A 20 -65.86 -27.03 -1.00
N MET A 21 -66.39 -26.48 0.09
CA MET A 21 -67.40 -25.42 0.04
C MET A 21 -66.80 -24.15 -0.59
N THR A 22 -67.21 -23.82 -1.82
CA THR A 22 -66.91 -22.53 -2.45
C THR A 22 -67.79 -21.44 -1.84
N VAL A 23 -67.23 -20.69 -0.90
CA VAL A 23 -67.82 -19.45 -0.37
C VAL A 23 -67.63 -18.35 -1.43
N ALA A 24 -68.72 -17.69 -1.84
CA ALA A 24 -68.64 -16.55 -2.77
C ALA A 24 -67.75 -15.44 -2.18
N PRO A 25 -66.90 -14.77 -2.98
CA PRO A 25 -65.99 -13.76 -2.46
C PRO A 25 -66.77 -12.59 -1.86
N PRO A 26 -66.31 -12.00 -0.74
CA PRO A 26 -66.97 -10.86 -0.14
C PRO A 26 -66.97 -9.69 -1.13
N VAL A 27 -68.10 -8.98 -1.20
CA VAL A 27 -68.26 -7.81 -2.06
C VAL A 27 -67.22 -6.76 -1.63
N GLU A 28 -66.17 -6.59 -2.43
CA GLU A 28 -65.07 -5.68 -2.15
C GLU A 28 -65.59 -4.23 -2.19
N GLY A 29 -65.51 -3.53 -1.06
CA GLY A 29 -65.94 -2.13 -0.99
C GLY A 29 -65.14 -1.23 -1.94
N PRO A 30 -65.71 -0.11 -2.44
CA PRO A 30 -65.05 0.76 -3.42
C PRO A 30 -63.65 1.22 -3.01
N LEU A 31 -63.44 1.46 -1.71
CA LEU A 31 -62.16 1.90 -1.16
C LEU A 31 -61.11 0.79 -1.14
N ALA A 32 -61.50 -0.46 -0.86
CA ALA A 32 -60.58 -1.60 -0.88
C ALA A 32 -60.11 -1.89 -2.32
N LYS A 33 -61.03 -1.81 -3.29
CA LYS A 33 -60.70 -1.93 -4.71
C LYS A 33 -59.73 -0.84 -5.18
N TYR A 34 -59.98 0.42 -4.79
CA TYR A 34 -59.06 1.54 -5.07
C TYR A 34 -57.68 1.33 -4.47
N MET A 35 -57.60 0.93 -3.20
CA MET A 35 -56.32 0.71 -2.52
C MET A 35 -55.52 -0.45 -3.14
N ARG A 36 -56.19 -1.48 -3.69
CA ARG A 36 -55.53 -2.57 -4.43
C ARG A 36 -55.03 -2.11 -5.80
N GLU A 37 -55.88 -1.47 -6.59
CA GLU A 37 -55.55 -1.04 -7.96
C GLU A 37 -54.43 0.01 -7.98
N TYR A 38 -54.41 0.92 -7.01
CA TYR A 38 -53.45 2.03 -6.94
C TYR A 38 -52.36 1.84 -5.89
N ARG A 39 -52.12 0.62 -5.40
CA ARG A 39 -51.11 0.32 -4.37
C ARG A 39 -49.71 0.87 -4.70
N LEU A 40 -49.29 0.71 -5.96
CA LEU A 40 -47.99 1.23 -6.44
C LEU A 40 -47.96 2.75 -6.48
N LEU A 41 -49.02 3.39 -6.97
CA LEU A 41 -49.15 4.85 -7.02
C LEU A 41 -49.15 5.46 -5.61
N ASN A 42 -49.90 4.86 -4.69
CA ASN A 42 -49.99 5.30 -3.30
C ASN A 42 -48.64 5.14 -2.58
N SER A 43 -47.91 4.05 -2.84
CA SER A 43 -46.55 3.87 -2.31
C SER A 43 -45.56 4.91 -2.85
N LEU A 44 -45.67 5.27 -4.13
CA LEU A 44 -44.84 6.31 -4.77
C LEU A 44 -45.14 7.70 -4.21
N LEU A 45 -46.42 8.03 -4.01
CA LEU A 45 -46.85 9.29 -3.41
C LEU A 45 -46.38 9.41 -1.96
N VAL A 46 -46.49 8.35 -1.16
CA VAL A 46 -45.99 8.33 0.23
C VAL A 46 -44.47 8.49 0.26
N SER A 47 -43.74 7.80 -0.62
CA SER A 47 -42.29 7.95 -0.73
C SER A 47 -41.87 9.36 -1.13
N LEU A 48 -42.60 9.98 -2.07
CA LEU A 48 -42.34 11.36 -2.49
C LEU A 48 -42.61 12.35 -1.34
N PHE A 49 -43.69 12.12 -0.58
CA PHE A 49 -44.04 12.96 0.57
C PHE A 49 -42.99 12.88 1.69
N ILE A 50 -42.48 11.68 1.97
CA ILE A 50 -41.40 11.46 2.95
C ILE A 50 -40.11 12.14 2.47
N LEU A 51 -39.78 12.03 1.19
CA LEU A 51 -38.56 12.63 0.63
C LEU A 51 -38.62 14.16 0.68
N VAL A 52 -39.73 14.77 0.24
CA VAL A 52 -39.94 16.22 0.32
C VAL A 52 -39.97 16.70 1.78
N GLY A 53 -40.64 15.97 2.67
CA GLY A 53 -40.68 16.27 4.10
C GLY A 53 -39.29 16.23 4.75
N SER A 54 -38.47 15.22 4.41
CA SER A 54 -37.10 15.10 4.90
C SER A 54 -36.21 16.25 4.40
N PHE A 55 -36.39 16.68 3.15
CA PHE A 55 -35.65 17.80 2.59
C PHE A 55 -36.04 19.13 3.24
N ALA A 56 -37.33 19.34 3.51
CA ALA A 56 -37.82 20.51 4.23
C ALA A 56 -37.33 20.54 5.69
N ALA A 57 -37.26 19.38 6.36
CA ALA A 57 -36.71 19.27 7.71
C ALA A 57 -35.22 19.60 7.74
N LEU A 58 -34.44 19.05 6.80
CA LEU A 58 -33.01 19.36 6.65
C LEU A 58 -32.77 20.84 6.33
N TRP A 59 -33.59 21.42 5.45
CA TRP A 59 -33.53 22.86 5.13
C TRP A 59 -33.79 23.73 6.35
N ASN A 60 -34.80 23.40 7.16
CA ASN A 60 -35.08 24.13 8.40
C ASN A 60 -33.95 24.01 9.43
N ILE A 61 -33.28 22.85 9.53
CA ILE A 61 -32.10 22.68 10.40
C ILE A 61 -30.95 23.58 9.93
N VAL A 62 -30.68 23.63 8.62
CA VAL A 62 -29.62 24.49 8.06
C VAL A 62 -29.93 25.97 8.31
N VAL A 63 -31.17 26.40 8.11
CA VAL A 63 -31.59 27.79 8.37
C VAL A 63 -31.54 28.12 9.87
N TYR A 64 -31.94 27.19 10.75
CA TYR A 64 -31.89 27.40 12.19
C TYR A 64 -30.45 27.46 12.73
N VAL A 65 -29.54 26.62 12.22
CA VAL A 65 -28.12 26.67 12.56
C VAL A 65 -27.45 27.95 12.03
N ALA A 66 -27.86 28.42 10.85
CA ALA A 66 -27.40 29.70 10.30
C ALA A 66 -27.96 30.91 11.08
N ALA A 67 -29.19 30.83 11.61
CA ALA A 67 -29.81 31.90 12.39
C ALA A 67 -29.40 31.90 13.88
N ALA A 68 -28.96 30.77 14.43
CA ALA A 68 -28.47 30.65 15.81
C ALA A 68 -27.00 31.09 15.98
N GLY A 69 -26.36 31.58 14.91
CA GLY A 69 -24.96 31.94 14.84
C GLY A 69 -24.67 33.43 14.81
N GLU A 70 -25.42 34.29 15.50
CA GLU A 70 -24.98 35.67 15.78
C GLU A 70 -25.31 36.07 17.22
N GLY A 71 -24.33 35.90 18.11
CA GLY A 71 -24.27 36.50 19.43
C GLY A 71 -23.17 37.56 19.46
N ASN A 72 -23.58 38.83 19.44
CA ASN A 72 -22.88 40.06 19.81
C ASN A 72 -21.36 40.03 20.01
N SER A 73 -20.65 40.61 19.05
CA SER A 73 -19.63 41.63 19.37
C SER A 73 -19.83 42.82 18.44
N ASP A 74 -20.33 43.88 19.05
CA ASP A 74 -20.63 45.21 18.52
C ASP A 74 -19.37 45.88 17.94
N PHE A 75 -19.47 46.25 16.65
CA PHE A 75 -18.74 47.37 16.05
C PHE A 75 -19.66 48.00 14.99
N SER A 76 -20.70 48.68 15.44
CA SER A 76 -21.41 49.64 14.60
C SER A 76 -20.54 50.89 14.38
N ASP A 77 -19.82 50.94 13.25
CA ASP A 77 -19.74 52.17 12.44
C ASP A 77 -19.20 51.83 11.04
N ALA A 78 -20.11 51.58 10.10
CA ALA A 78 -19.78 51.47 8.68
C ALA A 78 -20.79 52.27 7.86
N GLY A 79 -20.63 53.59 7.90
CA GLY A 79 -21.08 54.45 6.81
C GLY A 79 -20.23 54.22 5.56
N ALA A 80 -20.90 53.80 4.48
CA ALA A 80 -20.58 53.91 3.05
C ALA A 80 -19.13 53.66 2.54
N ALA A 81 -19.04 52.74 1.57
CA ALA A 81 -17.84 52.37 0.82
C ALA A 81 -17.13 53.53 0.10
N PRO A 82 -15.79 53.44 -0.10
CA PRO A 82 -15.28 53.52 -1.47
C PRO A 82 -14.05 52.64 -1.81
N ALA A 83 -13.87 52.49 -3.12
CA ALA A 83 -12.78 51.94 -3.92
C ALA A 83 -11.35 51.90 -3.31
N ASP A 84 -10.79 50.68 -3.14
CA ASP A 84 -9.37 50.52 -2.76
C ASP A 84 -8.57 49.41 -3.47
N GLN A 85 -9.06 48.89 -4.61
CA GLN A 85 -8.27 47.91 -5.40
C GLN A 85 -7.22 48.54 -6.33
N GLN A 86 -7.13 49.87 -6.43
CA GLN A 86 -6.13 50.55 -7.28
C GLN A 86 -4.89 51.05 -6.53
N GLN A 87 -4.94 51.22 -5.20
CA GLN A 87 -3.79 51.73 -4.42
C GLN A 87 -2.74 50.66 -4.11
N GLU A 88 -3.11 49.40 -3.88
CA GLU A 88 -2.13 48.32 -3.61
C GLU A 88 -1.25 48.00 -4.83
N LYS A 89 -1.82 48.01 -6.03
CA LYS A 89 -1.06 47.76 -7.27
C LYS A 89 -0.02 48.86 -7.56
N GLN A 90 -0.29 50.12 -7.19
CA GLN A 90 0.70 51.20 -7.33
C GLN A 90 1.81 51.14 -6.27
N LYS A 91 1.54 50.65 -5.06
CA LYS A 91 2.56 50.49 -4.00
C LYS A 91 3.54 49.37 -4.32
N VAL A 92 3.08 48.25 -4.87
CA VAL A 92 3.96 47.11 -5.26
C VAL A 92 4.87 47.47 -6.44
N VAL A 93 4.37 48.23 -7.42
CA VAL A 93 5.19 48.69 -8.57
C VAL A 93 6.25 49.71 -8.15
N LYS A 94 5.97 50.58 -7.16
CA LYS A 94 6.96 51.53 -6.61
C LYS A 94 8.03 50.85 -5.74
N LEU A 95 7.73 49.72 -5.10
CA LEU A 95 8.71 48.97 -4.29
C LEU A 95 9.71 48.19 -5.18
N MET A 96 9.25 47.58 -6.27
CA MET A 96 10.13 46.86 -7.21
C MET A 96 11.08 47.79 -7.97
N GLN A 97 10.67 49.02 -8.30
CA GLN A 97 11.54 49.99 -8.98
C GLN A 97 12.63 50.60 -8.07
N ARG A 98 12.51 50.50 -6.74
CA ARG A 98 13.56 50.95 -5.80
C ARG A 98 14.63 49.89 -5.55
N GLN A 99 14.34 48.60 -5.72
CA GLN A 99 15.33 47.53 -5.51
C GLN A 99 16.25 47.27 -6.72
N GLN A 100 15.92 47.76 -7.92
CA GLN A 100 16.78 47.63 -9.10
C GLN A 100 17.86 48.73 -9.26
N LYS A 101 17.98 49.70 -8.34
CA LYS A 101 18.91 50.85 -8.46
C LYS A 101 20.01 50.96 -7.41
N SER A 102 20.37 49.88 -6.71
CA SER A 102 21.53 49.90 -5.79
C SER A 102 22.45 48.71 -6.01
N GLN A 103 23.58 48.93 -6.67
CA GLN A 103 24.77 48.08 -6.56
C GLN A 103 25.65 48.60 -5.41
N PRO A 104 26.09 47.77 -4.46
CA PRO A 104 27.16 48.14 -3.55
C PRO A 104 28.53 47.79 -4.13
N LYS A 105 29.36 48.82 -4.35
CA LYS A 105 30.82 48.71 -4.39
C LYS A 105 31.36 48.85 -2.97
N THR A 106 31.92 47.79 -2.37
CA THR A 106 33.04 47.90 -1.42
C THR A 106 33.64 46.52 -1.12
N GLN A 107 34.95 46.38 -1.33
CA GLN A 107 35.77 45.33 -0.74
C GLN A 107 36.07 45.72 0.71
N GLN A 108 35.75 44.86 1.67
CA GLN A 108 36.37 44.88 3.00
C GLN A 108 36.81 43.46 3.37
N GLN A 109 38.12 43.29 3.54
CA GLN A 109 38.74 42.15 4.19
C GLN A 109 38.39 42.18 5.68
N PHE A 110 37.86 41.08 6.20
CA PHE A 110 37.86 40.82 7.64
C PHE A 110 38.51 39.46 7.92
N ARG A 111 39.61 39.51 8.68
CA ARG A 111 40.23 38.37 9.36
C ARG A 111 39.23 37.82 10.37
N THR A 112 38.94 36.53 10.30
CA THR A 112 38.26 35.79 11.36
C THR A 112 39.26 35.02 12.19
N THR A 113 39.29 35.34 13.48
CA THR A 113 40.00 34.63 14.53
C THR A 113 39.29 33.31 14.80
N ALA A 114 40.04 32.21 14.79
CA ALA A 114 39.57 30.88 15.16
C ALA A 114 39.37 30.75 16.68
N VAL A 115 38.55 29.75 17.07
CA VAL A 115 38.17 29.20 18.39
C VAL A 115 36.63 29.27 18.47
N SER A 116 35.88 28.17 18.47
CA SER A 116 36.00 27.02 19.37
C SER A 116 35.54 25.69 18.75
N ASP A 117 36.24 24.64 19.17
CA ASP A 117 36.02 23.22 18.89
C ASP A 117 34.61 22.69 19.21
N ILE A 118 34.02 22.00 18.24
CA ILE A 118 33.16 20.84 18.51
C ILE A 118 33.67 19.74 17.57
N SER A 119 34.46 18.83 18.13
CA SER A 119 34.89 17.61 17.44
C SER A 119 33.68 16.74 17.13
N LEU A 120 33.52 16.39 15.85
CA LEU A 120 32.68 15.28 15.40
C LEU A 120 33.29 13.99 15.99
N PRO A 121 32.50 13.10 16.64
CA PRO A 121 33.01 11.78 16.94
C PRO A 121 33.21 11.01 15.64
N ASP A 122 34.45 10.64 15.39
CA ASP A 122 34.86 9.60 14.45
C ASP A 122 34.15 8.30 14.84
N LEU A 123 33.31 7.76 13.95
CA LEU A 123 32.60 6.49 14.14
C LEU A 123 33.25 5.38 13.33
N ASN A 124 34.58 5.40 13.21
CA ASN A 124 35.37 4.23 12.86
C ASN A 124 36.10 3.71 14.11
N GLU A 125 35.37 3.04 15.00
CA GLU A 125 35.94 1.98 15.85
C GLU A 125 34.80 1.30 16.61
N LEU A 126 34.38 0.13 16.13
CA LEU A 126 33.85 -0.91 17.01
C LEU A 126 34.41 -2.25 16.57
N ASP A 127 35.16 -2.80 17.52
CA ASP A 127 36.00 -3.99 17.51
C ASP A 127 35.28 -5.22 16.95
N VAL A 128 35.92 -5.86 15.97
CA VAL A 128 35.48 -7.12 15.35
C VAL A 128 36.06 -8.25 16.18
N LYS A 129 35.50 -8.50 17.35
CA LYS A 129 35.81 -9.68 18.17
C LYS A 129 34.55 -10.17 18.86
N ASP A 130 33.82 -11.02 18.14
CA ASP A 130 33.32 -12.30 18.62
C ASP A 130 32.25 -12.80 17.64
N LEU A 131 32.71 -13.66 16.72
CA LEU A 131 32.01 -14.79 16.13
C LEU A 131 33.06 -15.50 15.25
N ALA A 132 33.84 -16.37 15.90
CA ALA A 132 34.77 -17.28 15.24
C ALA A 132 34.01 -18.51 14.69
N PRO A 133 34.66 -19.38 13.89
CA PRO A 133 34.22 -19.72 12.54
C PRO A 133 33.55 -21.10 12.46
N VAL A 134 32.59 -21.27 11.56
CA VAL A 134 32.10 -22.61 11.20
C VAL A 134 32.35 -22.86 9.71
N VAL A 135 33.52 -23.47 9.50
CA VAL A 135 33.85 -24.48 8.47
C VAL A 135 33.67 -24.05 7.01
N GLU A 136 34.82 -23.77 6.39
CA GLU A 136 35.06 -24.03 4.97
C GLU A 136 34.65 -25.48 4.63
N ALA A 137 33.48 -25.64 4.02
CA ALA A 137 33.18 -26.80 3.23
C ALA A 137 33.32 -26.38 1.77
N ALA A 138 34.42 -26.78 1.14
CA ALA A 138 34.62 -26.66 -0.28
C ALA A 138 33.50 -27.40 -1.05
N ALA A 139 32.82 -26.69 -1.96
CA ALA A 139 32.06 -27.28 -3.07
C ALA A 139 31.75 -26.19 -4.12
N PRO A 140 31.46 -26.58 -5.37
CA PRO A 140 32.39 -26.93 -6.42
C PRO A 140 32.67 -25.73 -7.35
N THR A 141 33.67 -25.88 -8.22
CA THR A 141 33.99 -24.94 -9.31
C THR A 141 32.81 -24.78 -10.27
N MET A 142 32.01 -23.73 -10.07
CA MET A 142 31.15 -23.18 -11.11
C MET A 142 32.00 -22.21 -11.94
N ALA A 143 32.32 -22.64 -13.15
CA ALA A 143 33.04 -21.84 -14.13
C ALA A 143 32.26 -20.57 -14.48
N GLU A 144 33.00 -19.45 -14.55
CA GLU A 144 32.70 -18.21 -15.25
C GLU A 144 31.33 -17.55 -15.02
N VAL A 145 31.14 -16.96 -13.83
CA VAL A 145 30.26 -15.78 -13.68
C VAL A 145 31.16 -14.56 -13.47
N GLY A 146 31.27 -13.77 -14.53
CA GLY A 146 32.22 -12.66 -14.69
C GLY A 146 32.13 -11.59 -13.60
N SER A 147 33.30 -11.03 -13.34
CA SER A 147 33.60 -10.01 -12.34
C SER A 147 32.93 -8.65 -12.64
N ASN A 148 31.76 -8.38 -12.04
CA ASN A 148 31.03 -7.10 -12.19
C ASN A 148 31.06 -6.19 -10.95
N ASN A 149 31.79 -6.57 -9.89
CA ASN A 149 31.85 -5.81 -8.63
C ASN A 149 32.50 -4.42 -8.79
N ASP A 150 33.36 -4.23 -9.78
CA ASP A 150 34.11 -2.98 -9.94
C ASP A 150 33.36 -1.89 -10.72
N GLN A 151 32.44 -2.27 -11.62
CA GLN A 151 31.61 -1.29 -12.34
C GLN A 151 30.53 -0.71 -11.42
N MET A 152 29.88 -1.54 -10.61
CA MET A 152 28.89 -1.09 -9.62
C MET A 152 29.55 -0.22 -8.53
N LYS A 153 30.72 -0.62 -8.01
CA LYS A 153 31.48 0.23 -7.07
C LYS A 153 31.88 1.56 -7.69
N LYS A 154 32.29 1.59 -8.97
CA LYS A 154 32.63 2.84 -9.68
C LYS A 154 31.42 3.74 -9.91
N ALA A 155 30.26 3.19 -10.27
CA ALA A 155 29.01 3.93 -10.41
C ALA A 155 28.56 4.54 -9.06
N MET A 156 28.76 3.81 -7.96
CA MET A 156 28.40 4.22 -6.60
C MET A 156 29.40 5.19 -5.96
N ALA A 157 30.67 5.17 -6.37
CA ALA A 157 31.71 6.08 -5.88
C ALA A 157 31.55 7.51 -6.42
N GLY A 158 30.92 7.68 -7.58
CA GLY A 158 30.79 8.99 -8.25
C GLY A 158 29.78 9.98 -7.63
N ILE A 159 28.92 9.54 -6.69
CA ILE A 159 27.76 10.32 -6.23
C ILE A 159 27.83 10.70 -4.73
N GLY A 160 28.84 10.24 -3.99
CA GLY A 160 29.09 10.67 -2.60
C GLY A 160 27.96 10.37 -1.59
N LEU A 161 26.94 9.60 -1.98
CA LEU A 161 25.82 9.18 -1.14
C LEU A 161 25.70 7.66 -1.25
N SER A 162 26.34 6.95 -0.32
CA SER A 162 26.20 5.49 -0.24
C SER A 162 24.73 5.11 -0.06
N LEU A 163 24.23 4.12 -0.81
CA LEU A 163 22.91 3.53 -0.58
C LEU A 163 22.68 3.26 0.92
N PRO A 164 21.46 3.39 1.47
CA PRO A 164 21.21 2.96 2.84
C PRO A 164 21.69 1.52 3.05
N LYS A 165 22.36 1.24 4.18
CA LYS A 165 22.94 -0.09 4.48
C LYS A 165 21.93 -1.23 4.31
N VAL A 166 20.67 -0.97 4.62
CA VAL A 166 19.52 -1.88 4.41
C VAL A 166 19.34 -2.32 2.95
N MET A 167 19.66 -1.47 1.98
CA MET A 167 19.49 -1.74 0.54
C MET A 167 20.77 -2.23 -0.13
N GLN A 168 21.96 -1.92 0.41
CA GLN A 168 23.24 -2.34 -0.18
C GLN A 168 23.38 -3.88 -0.25
N GLN A 169 22.87 -4.58 0.75
CA GLN A 169 23.15 -6.01 0.93
C GLN A 169 22.43 -6.91 -0.08
N ARG A 170 21.41 -6.42 -0.80
CA ARG A 170 20.72 -7.14 -1.88
C ARG A 170 21.36 -6.98 -3.26
N CYS A 171 22.32 -6.08 -3.43
CA CYS A 171 22.90 -5.78 -4.74
C CYS A 171 24.14 -6.61 -5.09
N ASP A 172 24.83 -7.17 -4.08
CA ASP A 172 25.90 -8.13 -4.32
C ASP A 172 25.29 -9.55 -4.37
N PRO A 173 25.42 -10.29 -5.49
CA PRO A 173 24.79 -11.60 -5.64
C PRO A 173 25.22 -12.61 -4.57
N LYS A 174 26.50 -12.60 -4.15
CA LYS A 174 26.99 -13.51 -3.12
C LYS A 174 26.37 -13.19 -1.77
N LYS A 175 26.27 -11.90 -1.42
CA LYS A 175 25.61 -11.46 -0.17
C LYS A 175 24.11 -11.72 -0.21
N ARG A 176 23.45 -11.50 -1.34
CA ARG A 176 22.02 -11.79 -1.53
C ARG A 176 21.73 -13.27 -1.26
N MET A 177 22.46 -14.16 -1.92
CA MET A 177 22.33 -15.62 -1.72
C MET A 177 22.69 -16.05 -0.30
N SER A 178 23.70 -15.43 0.30
CA SER A 178 24.04 -15.69 1.71
C SER A 178 22.89 -15.30 2.64
N ARG A 179 22.26 -14.14 2.46
CA ARG A 179 21.11 -13.71 3.28
C ARG A 179 19.89 -14.57 3.05
N LEU A 180 19.63 -14.94 1.80
CA LEU A 180 18.60 -15.89 1.43
C LEU A 180 18.75 -17.17 2.26
N ARG A 181 19.94 -17.79 2.25
CA ARG A 181 20.23 -19.00 3.03
C ARG A 181 20.14 -18.75 4.55
N SER A 182 20.68 -17.64 5.06
CA SER A 182 20.59 -17.29 6.49
C SER A 182 19.15 -17.09 6.99
N GLY A 183 18.25 -16.59 6.13
CA GLY A 183 16.83 -16.49 6.42
C GLY A 183 16.07 -17.80 6.25
N GLY A 184 16.75 -18.91 5.95
CA GLY A 184 16.14 -20.22 5.70
C GLY A 184 15.56 -20.38 4.29
N GLY A 185 15.89 -19.49 3.36
CA GLY A 185 15.57 -19.58 1.94
C GLY A 185 16.40 -20.64 1.22
N LYS A 186 15.91 -21.11 0.08
CA LYS A 186 16.56 -22.11 -0.80
C LYS A 186 16.76 -21.55 -2.20
N GLU A 187 17.65 -22.16 -2.97
CA GLU A 187 17.96 -21.75 -4.36
C GLU A 187 16.72 -21.71 -5.26
N ILE A 188 15.76 -22.63 -5.04
CA ILE A 188 14.45 -22.63 -5.72
C ILE A 188 13.69 -21.29 -5.59
N THR A 189 13.94 -20.52 -4.54
CA THR A 189 13.35 -19.20 -4.33
C THR A 189 13.98 -18.16 -5.25
N GLU A 190 15.32 -18.13 -5.35
CA GLU A 190 16.03 -17.23 -6.28
C GLU A 190 15.67 -17.56 -7.73
N ASP A 191 15.66 -18.85 -8.09
CA ASP A 191 15.28 -19.30 -9.42
C ASP A 191 13.85 -18.87 -9.79
N ALA A 192 12.92 -19.00 -8.84
CA ALA A 192 11.54 -18.56 -9.04
C ALA A 192 11.43 -17.04 -9.22
N ILE A 193 12.14 -16.26 -8.40
CA ILE A 193 12.21 -14.79 -8.55
C ILE A 193 12.73 -14.43 -9.94
N MET A 194 13.83 -15.04 -10.38
CA MET A 194 14.42 -14.77 -11.69
C MET A 194 13.51 -15.14 -12.85
N ARG A 195 12.78 -16.26 -12.78
CA ARG A 195 11.75 -16.60 -13.79
C ARG A 195 10.64 -15.56 -13.83
N GLY A 196 10.16 -15.11 -12.67
CA GLY A 196 9.14 -14.06 -12.57
C GLY A 196 9.59 -12.71 -13.14
N LEU A 197 10.81 -12.29 -12.84
CA LEU A 197 11.38 -11.05 -13.40
C LEU A 197 11.55 -11.14 -14.92
N ASN A 198 11.92 -12.31 -15.45
CA ASN A 198 11.97 -12.55 -16.90
C ASN A 198 10.59 -12.49 -17.54
N TRP A 199 9.57 -13.08 -16.91
CA TRP A 199 8.20 -12.97 -17.38
C TRP A 199 7.74 -11.51 -17.43
N LEU A 200 7.94 -10.74 -16.34
CA LEU A 200 7.61 -9.31 -16.28
C LEU A 200 8.32 -8.53 -17.39
N LYS A 201 9.61 -8.80 -17.65
CA LYS A 201 10.34 -8.18 -18.75
C LYS A 201 9.69 -8.47 -20.11
N ASN A 202 9.26 -9.71 -20.35
CA ASN A 202 8.73 -10.15 -21.64
C ASN A 202 7.33 -9.59 -21.95
N ILE A 203 6.57 -9.23 -20.91
CA ILE A 203 5.22 -8.67 -21.04
C ILE A 203 5.16 -7.15 -20.83
N GLN A 204 6.30 -6.46 -20.78
CA GLN A 204 6.35 -4.99 -20.66
C GLN A 204 5.70 -4.34 -21.89
N ASP A 205 4.84 -3.33 -21.65
CA ASP A 205 4.16 -2.58 -22.71
C ASP A 205 5.16 -1.75 -23.52
N SER A 206 4.79 -1.36 -24.75
CA SER A 206 5.67 -0.60 -25.65
C SER A 206 6.05 0.78 -25.12
N ASP A 207 5.22 1.37 -24.25
CA ASP A 207 5.47 2.65 -23.59
C ASP A 207 6.32 2.54 -22.32
N GLY A 208 6.75 1.31 -21.97
CA GLY A 208 7.58 1.04 -20.80
C GLY A 208 6.79 0.73 -19.52
N GLY A 209 5.47 0.86 -19.55
CA GLY A 209 4.61 0.47 -18.44
C GLY A 209 4.22 -1.01 -18.46
N TRP A 210 3.31 -1.36 -17.55
CA TRP A 210 2.60 -2.64 -17.49
C TRP A 210 1.11 -2.38 -17.33
N GLY A 211 0.27 -3.16 -18.02
CA GLY A 211 -1.18 -3.16 -17.83
C GLY A 211 -2.00 -3.24 -19.12
N ASP A 212 -1.43 -3.05 -20.32
CA ASP A 212 -2.22 -3.11 -21.56
C ASP A 212 -2.66 -4.54 -21.95
N ILE A 213 -1.85 -5.54 -21.57
CA ILE A 213 -2.11 -6.97 -21.84
C ILE A 213 -2.37 -7.78 -20.56
N ASP A 214 -2.59 -7.10 -19.43
CA ASP A 214 -2.89 -7.74 -18.15
C ASP A 214 -4.24 -8.45 -18.19
N LYS A 215 -4.39 -9.50 -17.37
CA LYS A 215 -5.59 -10.34 -17.37
C LYS A 215 -6.08 -10.60 -15.95
N THR A 216 -7.40 -10.66 -15.79
CA THR A 216 -8.08 -11.14 -14.59
C THR A 216 -8.10 -12.67 -14.58
N PRO A 217 -8.49 -13.32 -13.47
CA PRO A 217 -8.62 -14.79 -13.41
C PRO A 217 -9.50 -15.40 -14.50
N GLU A 218 -10.49 -14.64 -14.99
CA GLU A 218 -11.40 -15.06 -16.06
C GLU A 218 -10.79 -14.89 -17.46
N GLY A 219 -9.53 -14.45 -17.56
CA GLY A 219 -8.82 -14.19 -18.82
C GLY A 219 -9.23 -12.87 -19.50
N ASN A 220 -10.01 -12.02 -18.83
CA ASN A 220 -10.47 -10.74 -19.36
C ASN A 220 -9.48 -9.61 -19.04
N ARG A 221 -9.53 -8.52 -19.79
CA ARG A 221 -8.79 -7.31 -19.40
C ARG A 221 -9.40 -6.69 -18.13
N PRO A 222 -8.58 -6.20 -17.19
CA PRO A 222 -9.07 -5.51 -16.01
C PRO A 222 -9.95 -4.31 -16.39
N SER A 223 -11.12 -4.20 -15.76
CA SER A 223 -12.09 -3.12 -16.01
C SER A 223 -11.83 -1.86 -15.17
N TYR A 224 -10.74 -1.85 -14.39
CA TYR A 224 -10.34 -0.71 -13.57
C TYR A 224 -9.85 0.45 -14.46
N GLY A 225 -9.91 1.68 -13.94
CA GLY A 225 -9.50 2.88 -14.67
C GLY A 225 -8.12 2.68 -15.30
N LYS A 226 -8.07 2.70 -16.65
CA LYS A 226 -6.90 2.25 -17.43
C LYS A 226 -5.60 2.87 -16.93
N SER A 227 -5.59 4.18 -16.71
CA SER A 227 -4.37 4.89 -16.28
C SER A 227 -3.96 4.54 -14.85
N SER A 228 -4.89 4.48 -13.88
CA SER A 228 -4.53 4.14 -12.50
C SER A 228 -4.07 2.69 -12.34
N HIS A 229 -4.67 1.77 -13.12
CA HIS A 229 -4.20 0.40 -13.19
C HIS A 229 -2.78 0.30 -13.76
N LYS A 230 -2.48 0.96 -14.90
CA LYS A 230 -1.12 0.97 -15.46
C LYS A 230 -0.10 1.57 -14.51
N GLN A 231 -0.42 2.67 -13.82
CA GLN A 231 0.47 3.28 -12.82
C GLN A 231 0.75 2.30 -11.66
N ALA A 232 -0.27 1.61 -11.15
CA ALA A 232 -0.11 0.64 -10.07
C ALA A 232 0.73 -0.57 -10.51
N MET A 233 0.41 -1.19 -11.65
CA MET A 233 1.12 -2.37 -12.15
C MET A 233 2.57 -2.06 -12.50
N THR A 234 2.83 -0.92 -13.16
CA THR A 234 4.20 -0.48 -13.45
C THR A 234 4.99 -0.23 -12.18
N SER A 235 4.36 0.36 -11.16
CA SER A 235 5.01 0.60 -9.87
C SER A 235 5.34 -0.70 -9.13
N MET A 236 4.44 -1.68 -9.15
CA MET A 236 4.69 -3.01 -8.58
C MET A 236 5.80 -3.76 -9.31
N ALA A 237 5.77 -3.78 -10.65
CA ALA A 237 6.81 -4.41 -11.47
C ALA A 237 8.18 -3.77 -11.23
N LEU A 238 8.26 -2.44 -11.20
CA LEU A 238 9.49 -1.72 -10.88
C LEU A 238 9.99 -2.08 -9.47
N LEU A 239 9.11 -2.14 -8.47
CA LEU A 239 9.47 -2.55 -7.12
C LEU A 239 10.04 -3.97 -7.07
N ALA A 240 9.58 -4.90 -7.92
CA ALA A 240 10.14 -6.25 -8.02
C ALA A 240 11.55 -6.23 -8.59
N PHE A 241 11.81 -5.48 -9.68
CA PHE A 241 13.17 -5.33 -10.19
C PHE A 241 14.12 -4.70 -9.15
N LEU A 242 13.71 -3.59 -8.53
CA LEU A 242 14.48 -2.91 -7.48
C LEU A 242 14.67 -3.79 -6.24
N GLY A 243 13.68 -4.64 -5.96
CA GLY A 243 13.67 -5.68 -4.95
C GLY A 243 14.88 -6.60 -5.00
N HIS A 244 15.12 -7.18 -6.17
CA HIS A 244 16.29 -7.99 -6.53
C HIS A 244 17.57 -7.16 -6.78
N CYS A 245 17.47 -5.84 -6.74
CA CYS A 245 18.51 -4.88 -7.11
C CYS A 245 18.93 -4.94 -8.59
N GLU A 246 17.93 -5.09 -9.46
CA GLU A 246 18.06 -4.77 -10.88
C GLU A 246 17.85 -3.27 -11.09
N LEU A 247 18.85 -2.61 -11.66
CA LEU A 247 18.91 -1.15 -11.84
C LEU A 247 19.00 -0.80 -13.32
N GLN A 248 19.05 0.49 -13.66
CA GLN A 248 19.09 0.99 -15.04
C GLN A 248 20.32 0.52 -15.84
N ASP A 249 21.40 0.14 -15.15
CA ASP A 249 22.65 -0.37 -15.73
C ASP A 249 22.76 -1.91 -15.67
N SER A 250 21.73 -2.60 -15.18
CA SER A 250 21.69 -4.06 -15.20
C SER A 250 21.79 -4.60 -16.63
N PRO A 251 22.68 -5.57 -16.93
CA PRO A 251 22.85 -6.09 -18.28
C PRO A 251 21.57 -6.68 -18.90
N GLN A 252 20.75 -7.36 -18.08
CA GLN A 252 19.55 -8.04 -18.55
C GLN A 252 18.28 -7.20 -18.46
N PHE A 253 18.15 -6.43 -17.37
CA PHE A 253 16.92 -5.73 -16.99
C PHE A 253 17.02 -4.21 -17.04
N GLY A 254 18.20 -3.64 -17.30
CA GLY A 254 18.43 -2.20 -17.30
C GLY A 254 17.51 -1.40 -18.21
N PRO A 255 17.35 -1.78 -19.49
CA PRO A 255 16.40 -1.14 -20.38
C PRO A 255 14.94 -1.21 -19.89
N THR A 256 14.56 -2.34 -19.26
CA THR A 256 13.22 -2.55 -18.70
C THR A 256 12.98 -1.61 -17.52
N VAL A 257 13.93 -1.52 -16.59
CA VAL A 257 13.89 -0.63 -15.43
C VAL A 257 13.87 0.85 -15.84
N GLN A 258 14.71 1.24 -16.79
CA GLN A 258 14.76 2.62 -17.27
C GLN A 258 13.42 3.04 -17.90
N LYS A 259 12.84 2.20 -18.76
CA LYS A 259 11.52 2.45 -19.36
C LYS A 259 10.40 2.55 -18.32
N ALA A 260 10.44 1.72 -17.29
CA ALA A 260 9.48 1.78 -16.18
C ALA A 260 9.57 3.12 -15.43
N ILE A 261 10.80 3.58 -15.16
CA ILE A 261 11.08 4.89 -14.53
C ILE A 261 10.57 6.03 -15.42
N ASP A 262 10.80 5.94 -16.73
CA ASP A 262 10.34 6.94 -17.69
C ASP A 262 8.81 7.01 -17.74
N PHE A 263 8.14 5.84 -17.75
CA PHE A 263 6.68 5.75 -17.66
C PHE A 263 6.16 6.39 -16.36
N LEU A 264 6.69 6.01 -15.19
CA LEU A 264 6.23 6.57 -13.91
C LEU A 264 6.55 8.05 -13.72
N THR A 265 7.42 8.63 -14.55
CA THR A 265 7.74 10.06 -14.55
C THR A 265 7.23 10.80 -15.78
N SER A 266 6.35 10.17 -16.58
CA SER A 266 5.69 10.77 -17.74
C SER A 266 4.56 11.74 -17.34
N GLU A 267 3.89 11.46 -16.22
CA GLU A 267 2.80 12.26 -15.67
C GLU A 267 3.19 12.89 -14.32
N SER A 268 2.50 13.95 -13.92
CA SER A 268 2.69 14.58 -12.60
C SER A 268 2.33 13.60 -11.46
N PRO A 269 3.05 13.62 -10.32
CA PRO A 269 2.65 12.88 -9.11
C PRO A 269 1.84 13.74 -8.13
N ASP A 270 1.33 14.90 -8.55
CA ASP A 270 0.62 15.85 -7.67
C ASP A 270 -0.90 15.66 -7.66
N GLU A 271 -1.40 14.59 -8.28
CA GLU A 271 -2.82 14.27 -8.34
C GLU A 271 -3.05 12.76 -8.38
N LEU A 272 -4.26 12.34 -8.05
CA LEU A 272 -4.67 10.95 -8.20
C LEU A 272 -4.98 10.65 -9.66
N THR A 273 -4.35 9.62 -10.20
CA THR A 273 -4.68 9.10 -11.53
C THR A 273 -5.98 8.29 -11.46
N GLY A 274 -6.87 8.43 -12.46
CA GLY A 274 -8.07 7.60 -12.60
C GLY A 274 -9.17 7.88 -11.58
N SER A 275 -10.07 6.91 -11.37
CA SER A 275 -11.15 7.06 -10.39
C SER A 275 -10.62 7.15 -8.97
N ALA A 276 -11.31 7.92 -8.11
CA ALA A 276 -10.90 8.18 -6.73
C ALA A 276 -10.45 6.92 -5.96
N ASN A 277 -11.20 5.81 -6.08
CA ASN A 277 -10.87 4.58 -5.36
C ASN A 277 -9.55 3.95 -5.81
N ASN A 278 -9.38 3.75 -7.13
CA ASN A 278 -8.21 3.10 -7.68
C ASN A 278 -6.98 4.03 -7.67
N GLY A 279 -7.21 5.34 -7.78
CA GLY A 279 -6.17 6.35 -7.78
C GLY A 279 -5.40 6.40 -6.47
N ALA A 280 -6.08 6.28 -5.32
CA ALA A 280 -5.42 6.33 -4.00
C ALA A 280 -4.43 5.15 -3.81
N TYR A 281 -4.83 3.93 -4.17
CA TYR A 281 -3.93 2.76 -4.17
C TYR A 281 -2.75 2.96 -5.10
N ALA A 282 -3.04 3.31 -6.37
CA ALA A 282 -2.02 3.52 -7.39
C ALA A 282 -1.00 4.57 -6.93
N HIS A 283 -1.48 5.66 -6.30
CA HIS A 283 -0.62 6.74 -5.81
C HIS A 283 0.29 6.29 -4.66
N GLY A 284 -0.23 5.53 -3.69
CA GLY A 284 0.60 4.98 -2.60
C GLY A 284 1.71 4.07 -3.12
N ILE A 285 1.36 3.16 -4.05
CA ILE A 285 2.32 2.23 -4.69
C ILE A 285 3.33 3.00 -5.55
N ARG A 286 2.89 3.99 -6.32
CA ARG A 286 3.75 4.85 -7.14
C ARG A 286 4.70 5.68 -6.30
N THR A 287 4.24 6.22 -5.17
CA THR A 287 5.09 6.92 -4.21
C THR A 287 6.19 5.99 -3.68
N TYR A 288 5.84 4.75 -3.35
CA TYR A 288 6.81 3.73 -2.94
C TYR A 288 7.85 3.48 -4.04
N ALA A 289 7.41 3.17 -5.27
CA ALA A 289 8.28 2.90 -6.40
C ALA A 289 9.23 4.07 -6.72
N LEU A 290 8.73 5.31 -6.78
CA LEU A 290 9.54 6.50 -7.07
C LEU A 290 10.60 6.76 -5.99
N CYS A 291 10.23 6.61 -4.71
CA CYS A 291 11.17 6.82 -3.60
C CYS A 291 12.26 5.73 -3.56
N GLU A 292 11.88 4.46 -3.75
CA GLU A 292 12.86 3.37 -3.81
C GLU A 292 13.76 3.49 -5.05
N ALA A 293 13.19 3.82 -6.22
CA ALA A 293 13.94 4.06 -7.45
C ALA A 293 14.95 5.20 -7.29
N TYR A 294 14.54 6.35 -6.74
CA TYR A 294 15.49 7.45 -6.46
C TYR A 294 16.60 6.98 -5.51
N THR A 295 16.22 6.27 -4.45
CA THR A 295 17.17 5.83 -3.43
C THR A 295 18.23 4.92 -4.04
N MET A 296 17.83 4.00 -4.93
CA MET A 296 18.70 2.98 -5.52
C MET A 296 19.51 3.46 -6.72
N THR A 297 18.88 4.24 -7.61
CA THR A 297 19.48 4.64 -8.89
C THR A 297 20.20 5.99 -8.81
N LYS A 298 19.79 6.85 -7.86
CA LYS A 298 20.21 8.25 -7.73
C LYS A 298 20.02 9.10 -8.99
N ILE A 299 19.13 8.69 -9.91
CA ILE A 299 18.80 9.48 -11.10
C ILE A 299 18.24 10.84 -10.65
N PRO A 300 18.84 11.99 -11.06
CA PRO A 300 18.47 13.31 -10.54
C PRO A 300 16.99 13.68 -10.72
N LYS A 301 16.39 13.32 -11.87
CA LYS A 301 14.96 13.58 -12.15
C LYS A 301 14.06 12.95 -11.09
N LEU A 302 14.39 11.76 -10.60
CA LEU A 302 13.56 11.03 -9.61
C LEU A 302 13.48 11.75 -8.27
N LYS A 303 14.46 12.59 -7.90
CA LYS A 303 14.45 13.33 -6.62
C LYS A 303 13.18 14.16 -6.47
N GLU A 304 12.85 14.94 -7.49
CA GLU A 304 11.68 15.84 -7.45
C GLU A 304 10.37 15.07 -7.52
N TYR A 305 10.30 14.00 -8.32
CA TYR A 305 9.10 13.16 -8.41
C TYR A 305 8.84 12.41 -7.08
N ALA A 306 9.87 11.84 -6.47
CA ALA A 306 9.77 11.19 -5.16
C ALA A 306 9.31 12.16 -4.07
N LYS A 307 9.92 13.35 -4.00
CA LYS A 307 9.55 14.39 -3.02
C LYS A 307 8.09 14.82 -3.20
N ARG A 308 7.69 15.13 -4.43
CA ARG A 308 6.32 15.59 -4.74
C ARG A 308 5.26 14.52 -4.47
N ALA A 309 5.53 13.26 -4.87
CA ALA A 309 4.63 12.14 -4.59
C ALA A 309 4.42 11.92 -3.08
N ALA A 310 5.49 12.04 -2.28
CA ALA A 310 5.43 11.94 -0.82
C ALA A 310 4.65 13.12 -0.21
N ILE A 311 4.91 14.35 -0.65
CA ILE A 311 4.15 15.54 -0.20
C ILE A 311 2.66 15.39 -0.53
N PHE A 312 2.31 14.93 -1.73
CA PHE A 312 0.90 14.71 -2.08
C PHE A 312 0.27 13.61 -1.23
N THR A 313 1.00 12.54 -0.92
CA THR A 313 0.56 11.50 0.00
C THR A 313 0.28 12.07 1.41
N ILE A 314 1.18 12.88 1.96
CA ILE A 314 0.99 13.55 3.27
C ILE A 314 -0.24 14.46 3.23
N LYS A 315 -0.35 15.31 2.20
CA LYS A 315 -1.52 16.17 2.00
C LYS A 315 -2.81 15.39 1.84
N GLY A 316 -2.75 14.15 1.37
CA GLY A 316 -3.88 13.24 1.23
C GLY A 316 -4.38 12.61 2.53
N GLN A 317 -3.58 12.63 3.61
CA GLN A 317 -3.92 11.97 4.89
C GLN A 317 -5.12 12.61 5.60
N ASN A 318 -6.11 11.80 5.95
CA ASN A 318 -7.27 12.26 6.72
C ASN A 318 -6.87 12.69 8.14
N GLU A 319 -7.68 13.56 8.75
CA GLU A 319 -7.49 14.05 10.11
C GLU A 319 -7.45 12.91 11.15
N ASN A 320 -8.11 11.78 10.86
CA ASN A 320 -8.06 10.58 11.69
C ASN A 320 -6.75 9.79 11.56
N GLY A 321 -5.81 10.19 10.69
CA GLY A 321 -4.51 9.55 10.47
C GLY A 321 -4.48 8.48 9.37
N GLY A 322 -5.63 8.00 8.88
CA GLY A 322 -5.72 7.07 7.76
C GLY A 322 -5.81 7.77 6.40
N TRP A 323 -5.86 6.98 5.33
CA TRP A 323 -6.12 7.46 3.98
C TRP A 323 -7.45 6.91 3.46
N ALA A 324 -8.29 7.82 2.98
CA ALA A 324 -9.53 7.47 2.31
C ALA A 324 -9.30 7.22 0.82
N TYR A 325 -10.22 6.45 0.24
CA TYR A 325 -10.40 6.44 -1.20
C TYR A 325 -10.55 7.88 -1.71
N GLY A 326 -9.83 8.24 -2.77
CA GLY A 326 -9.81 9.61 -3.30
C GLY A 326 -9.10 10.65 -2.43
N PHE A 327 -8.42 10.24 -1.35
CA PHE A 327 -7.79 11.16 -0.38
C PHE A 327 -8.79 12.18 0.25
N GLY A 328 -10.03 11.72 0.45
CA GLY A 328 -11.08 12.52 1.08
C GLY A 328 -10.77 12.96 2.52
N LYS A 329 -11.29 14.13 2.90
CA LYS A 329 -11.12 14.75 4.22
C LYS A 329 -12.41 14.74 5.05
N GLY A 330 -12.26 14.95 6.35
CA GLY A 330 -13.38 15.05 7.28
C GLY A 330 -13.91 13.68 7.74
N PRO A 331 -14.91 13.70 8.64
CA PRO A 331 -15.36 12.52 9.38
C PRO A 331 -16.14 11.51 8.53
N VAL A 332 -16.67 11.91 7.37
CA VAL A 332 -17.42 11.03 6.46
C VAL A 332 -16.54 10.32 5.45
N ALA A 333 -15.24 10.67 5.40
CA ALA A 333 -14.32 10.09 4.45
C ALA A 333 -14.10 8.59 4.75
N HIS A 334 -14.19 7.76 3.72
CA HIS A 334 -14.00 6.31 3.85
C HIS A 334 -12.52 5.94 3.96
N THR A 335 -11.91 6.23 5.11
CA THR A 335 -10.53 5.81 5.42
C THR A 335 -10.41 4.31 5.52
N ASP A 336 -9.37 3.76 4.91
CA ASP A 336 -9.19 2.33 4.72
C ASP A 336 -7.76 1.89 5.05
N LEU A 337 -7.60 0.86 5.88
CA LEU A 337 -6.30 0.37 6.33
C LEU A 337 -5.45 -0.18 5.17
N SER A 338 -6.04 -0.82 4.15
CA SER A 338 -5.26 -1.32 3.02
C SER A 338 -4.73 -0.21 2.13
N VAL A 339 -5.46 0.89 1.94
CA VAL A 339 -4.94 2.10 1.28
C VAL A 339 -3.83 2.72 2.14
N SER A 340 -4.11 2.87 3.43
CA SER A 340 -3.18 3.44 4.40
C SER A 340 -1.87 2.65 4.47
N GLY A 341 -1.91 1.32 4.39
CA GLY A 341 -0.72 0.46 4.37
C GLY A 341 0.22 0.76 3.19
N TRP A 342 -0.31 1.02 1.99
CA TRP A 342 0.49 1.43 0.83
C TRP A 342 1.06 2.83 0.99
N CYS A 343 0.28 3.78 1.51
CA CYS A 343 0.78 5.13 1.82
C CYS A 343 1.90 5.09 2.86
N ILE A 344 1.76 4.30 3.92
CA ILE A 344 2.79 4.11 4.97
C ILE A 344 4.08 3.52 4.39
N GLN A 345 3.98 2.50 3.52
CA GLN A 345 5.16 1.97 2.82
C GLN A 345 5.82 3.01 1.92
N GLY A 346 5.03 3.80 1.19
CA GLY A 346 5.51 4.90 0.37
C GLY A 346 6.25 5.97 1.19
N LEU A 347 5.69 6.39 2.33
CA LEU A 347 6.30 7.37 3.22
C LEU A 347 7.55 6.82 3.94
N LYS A 348 7.57 5.52 4.29
CA LYS A 348 8.81 4.86 4.75
C LYS A 348 9.90 4.93 3.69
N ALA A 349 9.58 4.62 2.43
CA ALA A 349 10.54 4.72 1.35
C ALA A 349 10.99 6.17 1.13
N ALA A 350 10.08 7.14 1.29
CA ALA A 350 10.40 8.56 1.26
C ALA A 350 11.41 8.95 2.35
N ALA A 351 11.26 8.47 3.58
CA ALA A 351 12.23 8.69 4.65
C ALA A 351 13.63 8.12 4.29
N LEU A 352 13.68 6.96 3.64
CA LEU A 352 14.94 6.33 3.21
C LEU A 352 15.65 7.08 2.06
N THR A 353 14.98 8.00 1.39
CA THR A 353 15.60 8.82 0.34
C THR A 353 16.64 9.81 0.89
N GLY A 354 16.51 10.20 2.17
CA GLY A 354 17.26 11.30 2.78
C GLY A 354 16.85 12.70 2.28
N ILE A 355 15.76 12.81 1.51
CA ILE A 355 15.20 14.11 1.11
C ILE A 355 14.40 14.69 2.28
N PRO A 356 14.63 15.95 2.68
CA PRO A 356 13.78 16.63 3.65
C PRO A 356 12.34 16.79 3.11
N ILE A 357 11.37 16.23 3.83
CA ILE A 357 9.95 16.27 3.51
C ILE A 357 9.18 16.72 4.75
N ASP A 358 8.60 17.90 4.68
CA ASP A 358 7.86 18.50 5.80
C ASP A 358 6.61 17.68 6.13
N GLY A 359 6.38 17.46 7.43
CA GLY A 359 5.21 16.73 7.93
C GLY A 359 5.29 15.20 7.81
N LEU A 360 6.40 14.63 7.32
CA LEU A 360 6.54 13.17 7.17
C LEU A 360 6.42 12.45 8.51
N ASP A 361 7.18 12.86 9.52
CA ASP A 361 7.18 12.22 10.84
C ASP A 361 5.81 12.34 11.53
N GLU A 362 5.20 13.52 11.50
CA GLU A 362 3.86 13.76 12.05
C GLU A 362 2.80 12.90 11.34
N SER A 363 2.89 12.81 10.01
CA SER A 363 1.98 11.98 9.21
C SER A 363 2.13 10.49 9.58
N MET A 364 3.36 10.00 9.71
CA MET A 364 3.63 8.63 10.12
C MET A 364 3.18 8.36 11.56
N ASP A 365 3.41 9.27 12.51
CA ASP A 365 2.95 9.12 13.89
C ASP A 365 1.41 9.03 13.96
N LYS A 366 0.67 9.89 13.23
CA LYS A 366 -0.80 9.81 13.12
C LYS A 366 -1.28 8.52 12.44
N ALA A 367 -0.57 8.07 11.42
CA ALA A 367 -0.88 6.84 10.71
C ALA A 367 -0.81 5.62 11.63
N ILE A 368 0.19 5.56 12.51
CA ILE A 368 0.31 4.46 13.47
C ILE A 368 -0.83 4.46 14.50
N GLU A 369 -1.24 5.64 14.98
CA GLU A 369 -2.38 5.71 15.88
C GLU A 369 -3.69 5.28 15.21
N TYR A 370 -3.87 5.60 13.92
CA TYR A 370 -4.96 5.04 13.11
C TYR A 370 -4.89 3.51 13.01
N VAL A 371 -3.72 2.96 12.69
CA VAL A 371 -3.50 1.51 12.56
C VAL A 371 -3.85 0.77 13.85
N LYS A 372 -3.42 1.28 15.02
CA LYS A 372 -3.77 0.68 16.32
C LYS A 372 -5.28 0.60 16.53
N ARG A 373 -6.02 1.67 16.19
CA ARG A 373 -7.49 1.70 16.28
C ARG A 373 -8.18 0.75 15.30
N CYS A 374 -7.51 0.30 14.25
CA CYS A 374 -8.06 -0.70 13.33
C CYS A 374 -7.97 -2.14 13.88
N GLN A 375 -7.28 -2.40 14.99
CA GLN A 375 -7.19 -3.76 15.54
C GLN A 375 -8.48 -4.15 16.30
N ASP A 376 -9.00 -5.34 16.04
CA ASP A 376 -10.08 -5.94 16.82
C ASP A 376 -9.59 -6.66 18.08
N GLN A 377 -10.52 -7.10 18.93
CA GLN A 377 -10.20 -7.78 20.19
C GLN A 377 -9.48 -9.13 20.00
N THR A 378 -9.53 -9.71 18.80
CA THR A 378 -8.90 -10.99 18.44
C THR A 378 -7.47 -10.83 17.92
N GLY A 379 -6.98 -9.60 17.78
CA GLY A 379 -5.65 -9.29 17.24
C GLY A 379 -5.61 -9.10 15.72
N ARG A 380 -6.75 -9.29 15.02
CA ARG A 380 -6.85 -9.05 13.58
C ARG A 380 -7.08 -7.58 13.30
N PHE A 381 -6.69 -7.13 12.12
CA PHE A 381 -6.93 -5.75 11.69
C PHE A 381 -8.12 -5.62 10.75
N GLN A 382 -8.86 -4.53 10.90
CA GLN A 382 -10.06 -4.18 10.16
C GLN A 382 -9.76 -3.15 9.07
N TYR A 383 -10.63 -3.06 8.06
CA TYR A 383 -10.52 -2.02 7.03
C TYR A 383 -10.73 -0.62 7.61
N LYS A 384 -11.64 -0.47 8.59
CA LYS A 384 -12.07 0.83 9.14
C LYS A 384 -12.07 0.79 10.66
N THR A 385 -12.00 1.96 11.30
CA THR A 385 -12.01 2.12 12.76
C THR A 385 -13.41 2.07 13.37
N ASP A 386 -14.44 2.35 12.59
CA ASP A 386 -15.84 2.57 13.01
C ASP A 386 -16.73 1.40 12.57
N SER A 387 -16.36 0.18 12.92
CA SER A 387 -17.20 -1.01 12.69
C SER A 387 -18.36 -1.08 13.69
N HIS A 388 -19.26 -0.10 13.66
CA HIS A 388 -20.58 -0.23 14.27
C HIS A 388 -21.31 -1.36 13.55
N GLY A 389 -21.51 -2.50 14.23
CA GLY A 389 -22.24 -3.65 13.68
C GLY A 389 -21.45 -4.93 13.42
N GLY A 390 -20.24 -5.08 13.98
CA GLY A 390 -19.60 -6.41 14.08
C GLY A 390 -18.82 -6.88 12.85
N GLN A 391 -18.28 -5.97 12.02
CA GLN A 391 -17.26 -6.37 11.05
C GLN A 391 -16.00 -6.81 11.81
N SER A 392 -15.77 -8.13 11.90
CA SER A 392 -14.56 -8.69 12.49
C SER A 392 -13.33 -8.39 11.61
N GLY A 393 -12.16 -8.29 12.23
CA GLY A 393 -10.89 -8.12 11.52
C GLY A 393 -10.69 -9.18 10.44
N ARG A 394 -9.93 -8.81 9.40
CA ARG A 394 -9.70 -9.64 8.22
C ARG A 394 -8.32 -10.26 8.32
N GLY A 395 -8.26 -11.58 8.13
CA GLY A 395 -6.99 -12.30 8.13
C GLY A 395 -6.01 -11.70 7.13
N SER A 396 -6.46 -11.35 5.91
CA SER A 396 -5.65 -10.73 4.87
C SER A 396 -5.11 -9.32 5.19
N LEU A 397 -5.70 -8.59 6.13
CA LEU A 397 -5.21 -7.26 6.55
C LEU A 397 -4.29 -7.31 7.76
N THR A 398 -4.25 -8.44 8.46
CA THR A 398 -3.57 -8.52 9.76
C THR A 398 -2.07 -8.26 9.59
N GLY A 399 -1.45 -8.80 8.54
CA GLY A 399 -0.08 -8.45 8.15
C GLY A 399 0.12 -6.96 7.87
N THR A 400 -0.82 -6.30 7.20
CA THR A 400 -0.72 -4.87 6.87
C THR A 400 -0.63 -4.03 8.13
N GLY A 401 -1.51 -4.29 9.10
CA GLY A 401 -1.49 -3.60 10.39
C GLY A 401 -0.18 -3.81 11.14
N ILE A 402 0.27 -5.07 11.28
CA ILE A 402 1.53 -5.39 11.96
C ILE A 402 2.72 -4.72 11.27
N LEU A 403 2.82 -4.84 9.94
CA LEU A 403 3.93 -4.27 9.19
C LEU A 403 3.97 -2.75 9.34
N SER A 404 2.82 -2.08 9.28
CA SER A 404 2.74 -0.64 9.53
C SER A 404 3.30 -0.28 10.91
N LEU A 405 2.93 -1.00 11.97
CA LEU A 405 3.47 -0.79 13.33
C LEU A 405 4.99 -1.02 13.38
N GLN A 406 5.49 -2.05 12.72
CA GLN A 406 6.92 -2.39 12.66
C GLN A 406 7.75 -1.36 11.89
N ILE A 407 7.17 -0.78 10.85
CA ILE A 407 7.82 0.25 10.02
C ILE A 407 8.14 1.50 10.83
N TRP A 408 7.30 1.86 11.81
CA TRP A 408 7.40 3.15 12.47
C TRP A 408 7.25 3.06 13.99
N LYS A 409 8.39 2.97 14.67
CA LYS A 409 8.58 3.13 16.13
C LYS A 409 7.75 2.19 17.04
N ASN A 410 6.94 1.29 16.49
CA ASN A 410 5.95 0.49 17.24
C ASN A 410 6.09 -1.03 17.01
N ALA A 411 7.27 -1.50 16.58
CA ALA A 411 7.53 -2.91 16.30
C ALA A 411 7.29 -3.86 17.49
N LYS A 412 7.43 -3.35 18.72
CA LYS A 412 7.24 -4.10 19.98
C LYS A 412 5.88 -3.84 20.63
N SER A 413 4.93 -3.20 19.93
CA SER A 413 3.62 -2.90 20.51
C SER A 413 2.82 -4.17 20.78
N GLU A 414 1.86 -4.07 21.71
CA GLU A 414 0.98 -5.19 22.03
C GLU A 414 0.15 -5.61 20.82
N GLU A 415 -0.29 -4.66 20.01
CA GLU A 415 -1.06 -4.90 18.79
C GLU A 415 -0.25 -5.69 17.76
N ALA A 416 1.03 -5.34 17.56
CA ALA A 416 1.92 -6.09 16.67
C ALA A 416 2.08 -7.55 17.14
N ARG A 417 2.29 -7.76 18.45
CA ARG A 417 2.42 -9.10 19.03
C ARG A 417 1.11 -9.91 18.88
N LYS A 418 -0.03 -9.34 19.23
CA LYS A 418 -1.36 -9.98 19.09
C LYS A 418 -1.64 -10.41 17.65
N GLY A 419 -1.31 -9.56 16.67
CA GLY A 419 -1.47 -9.89 15.26
C GLY A 419 -0.55 -11.02 14.81
N LEU A 420 0.72 -11.02 15.25
CA LEU A 420 1.67 -12.09 14.94
C LEU A 420 1.25 -13.43 15.55
N ASP A 421 0.81 -13.42 16.82
CA ASP A 421 0.28 -14.60 17.51
C ASP A 421 -0.95 -15.16 16.76
N TRP A 422 -1.84 -14.28 16.28
CA TRP A 422 -3.00 -14.67 15.48
C TRP A 422 -2.60 -15.32 14.15
N ILE A 423 -1.61 -14.77 13.42
CA ILE A 423 -1.12 -15.32 12.15
C ILE A 423 -0.60 -16.75 12.34
N VAL A 424 0.22 -16.99 13.36
CA VAL A 424 0.75 -18.34 13.62
C VAL A 424 -0.37 -19.33 13.89
N ALA A 425 -1.26 -18.99 14.83
CA ALA A 425 -2.32 -19.90 15.25
C ALA A 425 -3.36 -20.20 14.15
N ASN A 426 -3.62 -19.27 13.23
CA ASN A 426 -4.73 -19.38 12.28
C ASN A 426 -4.31 -19.61 10.81
N ILE A 427 -3.06 -19.28 10.46
CA ILE A 427 -2.53 -19.44 9.11
C ILE A 427 -1.45 -20.51 9.09
N CYS A 428 -0.39 -20.39 9.89
CA CYS A 428 0.74 -21.34 9.86
C CYS A 428 0.32 -22.76 10.31
N ASP A 429 -0.50 -22.85 11.35
CA ASP A 429 -0.98 -24.12 11.90
C ASP A 429 -2.18 -24.70 11.14
N ASN A 430 -2.81 -23.90 10.27
CA ASN A 430 -3.98 -24.31 9.51
C ASN A 430 -3.60 -25.00 8.20
N LYS A 431 -3.77 -26.32 8.13
CA LYS A 431 -3.48 -27.13 6.93
C LYS A 431 -4.24 -26.66 5.68
N ALA A 432 -5.47 -26.15 5.81
CA ALA A 432 -6.23 -25.66 4.66
C ALA A 432 -5.58 -24.42 4.02
N GLN A 433 -4.80 -23.65 4.77
CA GLN A 433 -4.07 -22.48 4.27
C GLN A 433 -2.75 -22.87 3.56
N LYS A 434 -2.44 -24.16 3.43
CA LYS A 434 -1.19 -24.66 2.83
C LYS A 434 -1.31 -25.00 1.34
N GLU A 435 -2.39 -24.61 0.71
CA GLU A 435 -2.62 -24.79 -0.72
C GLU A 435 -2.74 -23.43 -1.42
N TRP A 436 -2.08 -23.28 -2.57
CA TRP A 436 -2.04 -22.02 -3.31
C TRP A 436 -3.44 -21.44 -3.62
N LYS A 437 -4.41 -22.29 -3.95
CA LYS A 437 -5.80 -21.88 -4.21
C LYS A 437 -6.47 -21.16 -3.03
N ASN A 438 -5.98 -21.35 -1.81
CA ASN A 438 -6.46 -20.70 -0.60
C ASN A 438 -5.56 -19.51 -0.18
N VAL A 439 -4.45 -19.29 -0.88
CA VAL A 439 -3.51 -18.20 -0.59
C VAL A 439 -4.06 -16.88 -1.13
N ASN A 440 -4.39 -16.00 -0.20
CA ASN A 440 -4.58 -14.58 -0.50
C ASN A 440 -3.21 -13.90 -0.57
N VAL A 441 -2.73 -13.61 -1.79
CA VAL A 441 -1.37 -13.09 -2.02
C VAL A 441 -1.17 -11.70 -1.43
N TYR A 442 -2.20 -10.85 -1.40
CA TYR A 442 -2.11 -9.58 -0.67
C TYR A 442 -1.77 -9.83 0.80
N GLY A 443 -2.55 -10.66 1.48
CA GLY A 443 -2.32 -10.97 2.89
C GLY A 443 -0.97 -11.63 3.13
N TRP A 444 -0.61 -12.61 2.31
CA TRP A 444 0.65 -13.33 2.43
C TRP A 444 1.88 -12.44 2.22
N TYR A 445 1.85 -11.49 1.28
CA TYR A 445 2.92 -10.50 1.09
C TYR A 445 3.20 -9.72 2.38
N TYR A 446 2.15 -9.25 3.05
CA TYR A 446 2.30 -8.53 4.31
C TYR A 446 2.64 -9.46 5.48
N HIS A 447 2.07 -10.67 5.55
CA HIS A 447 2.38 -11.65 6.60
C HIS A 447 3.84 -12.09 6.55
N ALA A 448 4.38 -12.40 5.37
CA ALA A 448 5.77 -12.79 5.19
C ALA A 448 6.70 -11.70 5.73
N GLN A 449 6.46 -10.44 5.38
CA GLN A 449 7.24 -9.31 5.88
C GLN A 449 7.07 -9.11 7.40
N ALA A 450 5.85 -9.19 7.91
CA ALA A 450 5.57 -9.00 9.32
C ALA A 450 6.28 -10.06 10.19
N CYS A 451 6.15 -11.33 9.80
CA CYS A 451 6.82 -12.45 10.45
C CYS A 451 8.35 -12.35 10.32
N PHE A 452 8.86 -11.97 9.14
CA PHE A 452 10.31 -11.80 8.93
C PHE A 452 10.87 -10.66 9.79
N GLN A 453 10.24 -9.49 9.80
CA GLN A 453 10.73 -8.33 10.59
C GLN A 453 10.66 -8.55 12.09
N ALA A 454 9.76 -9.44 12.57
CA ALA A 454 9.66 -9.81 13.98
C ALA A 454 10.90 -10.57 14.50
N THR A 455 11.72 -11.18 13.62
CA THR A 455 12.94 -11.93 14.03
C THR A 455 14.01 -11.07 14.70
N GLY A 456 14.05 -9.76 14.44
CA GLY A 456 15.02 -8.85 15.05
C GLY A 456 14.63 -8.31 16.42
N ALA A 457 13.34 -8.31 16.76
CA ALA A 457 12.80 -7.62 17.92
C ALA A 457 12.76 -8.46 19.23
N GLY A 458 13.59 -9.52 19.32
CA GLY A 458 13.57 -10.45 20.46
C GLY A 458 12.31 -11.34 20.53
N GLY A 459 11.54 -11.41 19.44
CA GLY A 459 10.28 -12.14 19.37
C GLY A 459 10.47 -13.61 19.01
N ASN A 460 9.56 -14.44 19.53
CA ASN A 460 9.38 -15.85 19.21
C ASN A 460 9.51 -16.18 17.71
N ASN A 461 9.58 -17.48 17.45
CA ASN A 461 9.87 -18.11 16.16
C ASN A 461 8.83 -17.89 15.03
N TYR A 462 8.18 -16.71 14.93
CA TYR A 462 7.16 -16.37 13.93
C TYR A 462 7.63 -16.61 12.50
N TRP A 463 8.85 -16.18 12.16
CA TRP A 463 9.40 -16.43 10.83
C TRP A 463 9.67 -17.91 10.57
N ARG A 464 10.14 -18.66 11.56
CA ARG A 464 10.34 -20.10 11.41
C ARG A 464 9.00 -20.82 11.21
N GLU A 465 8.03 -20.47 12.03
CA GLU A 465 6.57 -20.50 11.82
C GLU A 465 6.15 -20.49 10.36
N TRP A 466 6.24 -19.29 9.81
CA TRP A 466 5.81 -18.95 8.47
C TRP A 466 6.63 -19.68 7.39
N ASN A 467 7.96 -19.66 7.52
CA ASN A 467 8.87 -20.11 6.48
C ASN A 467 8.87 -21.64 6.26
N LYS A 468 8.32 -22.42 7.20
CA LYS A 468 8.26 -23.89 7.14
C LYS A 468 7.68 -24.40 5.83
N ASP A 469 6.53 -23.84 5.41
CA ASP A 469 5.81 -24.27 4.21
C ASP A 469 5.81 -23.19 3.11
N PHE A 470 6.08 -21.93 3.47
CA PHE A 470 5.99 -20.75 2.60
C PHE A 470 6.68 -20.92 1.25
N GLN A 471 7.97 -21.27 1.21
CA GLN A 471 8.72 -21.39 -0.05
C GLN A 471 8.14 -22.46 -0.96
N GLN A 472 7.78 -23.61 -0.41
CA GLN A 472 7.28 -24.73 -1.21
C GLN A 472 5.92 -24.41 -1.81
N ILE A 473 5.03 -23.80 -1.03
CA ILE A 473 3.69 -23.43 -1.49
C ILE A 473 3.79 -22.42 -2.64
N VAL A 474 4.62 -21.39 -2.46
CA VAL A 474 4.74 -20.32 -3.44
C VAL A 474 5.47 -20.79 -4.70
N THR A 475 6.60 -21.48 -4.58
CA THR A 475 7.40 -21.88 -5.75
C THR A 475 6.74 -22.99 -6.58
N LYS A 476 5.93 -23.86 -5.97
CA LYS A 476 5.17 -24.90 -6.71
C LYS A 476 4.00 -24.34 -7.51
N ALA A 477 3.52 -23.14 -7.19
CA ALA A 477 2.41 -22.49 -7.88
C ALA A 477 2.86 -21.63 -9.08
N GLN A 478 4.17 -21.57 -9.35
CA GLN A 478 4.69 -20.82 -10.49
C GLN A 478 4.49 -21.62 -11.78
N SER A 479 3.94 -20.96 -12.78
CA SER A 479 3.78 -21.46 -14.14
C SER A 479 5.14 -21.64 -14.84
N GLU A 480 5.17 -22.46 -15.89
CA GLU A 480 6.40 -22.76 -16.65
C GLU A 480 7.05 -21.52 -17.29
N ASP A 481 6.23 -20.53 -17.69
CA ASP A 481 6.68 -19.26 -18.28
C ASP A 481 7.14 -18.22 -17.23
N GLY A 482 6.99 -18.53 -15.93
CA GLY A 482 7.49 -17.74 -14.81
C GLY A 482 6.46 -16.86 -14.09
N HIS A 483 5.22 -16.72 -14.58
CA HIS A 483 4.16 -16.04 -13.81
C HIS A 483 3.59 -16.95 -12.72
N TRP A 484 2.77 -16.39 -11.84
CA TRP A 484 2.03 -17.17 -10.85
C TRP A 484 0.55 -17.22 -11.19
N GLU A 485 0.00 -18.43 -11.22
CA GLU A 485 -1.43 -18.64 -11.43
C GLU A 485 -2.26 -17.98 -10.33
N HIS A 486 -3.53 -17.70 -10.63
CA HIS A 486 -4.45 -17.14 -9.65
C HIS A 486 -4.73 -18.13 -8.51
N GLY A 487 -4.45 -17.69 -7.28
CA GLY A 487 -4.79 -18.41 -6.04
C GLY A 487 -6.19 -18.03 -5.55
N TYR A 488 -6.31 -17.71 -4.26
CA TYR A 488 -7.59 -17.21 -3.72
C TYR A 488 -7.98 -15.89 -4.39
N HIS A 489 -9.23 -15.79 -4.84
CA HIS A 489 -9.77 -14.60 -5.50
C HIS A 489 -9.88 -13.42 -4.52
N PHE A 490 -9.49 -12.23 -4.98
CA PHE A 490 -9.78 -10.96 -4.31
C PHE A 490 -9.92 -9.84 -5.36
N HIS A 491 -10.49 -8.70 -4.95
CA HIS A 491 -10.69 -7.57 -5.86
C HIS A 491 -9.37 -6.93 -6.30
N GLY A 492 -9.18 -6.74 -7.61
CA GLY A 492 -7.98 -6.14 -8.17
C GLY A 492 -6.89 -7.15 -8.55
N ASP A 493 -7.20 -8.45 -8.49
CA ASP A 493 -6.26 -9.51 -8.86
C ASP A 493 -6.07 -9.63 -10.38
N THR A 494 -4.82 -9.68 -10.80
CA THR A 494 -4.40 -9.80 -12.20
C THR A 494 -3.09 -10.58 -12.31
N ASP A 495 -2.75 -11.09 -13.50
CA ASP A 495 -1.50 -11.81 -13.74
C ASP A 495 -0.26 -11.01 -13.28
N ILE A 496 -0.23 -9.72 -13.64
CA ILE A 496 0.88 -8.82 -13.29
C ILE A 496 0.92 -8.55 -11.79
N TYR A 497 -0.24 -8.23 -11.20
CA TYR A 497 -0.34 -8.01 -9.76
C TYR A 497 0.14 -9.24 -8.98
N ARG A 498 -0.37 -10.41 -9.33
CA ARG A 498 -0.10 -11.69 -8.67
C ARG A 498 1.38 -12.03 -8.75
N THR A 499 1.97 -11.89 -9.93
CA THR A 499 3.39 -12.17 -10.17
C THR A 499 4.28 -11.19 -9.42
N ALA A 500 4.03 -9.88 -9.54
CA ALA A 500 4.83 -8.86 -8.86
C ALA A 500 4.76 -9.04 -7.34
N MET A 501 3.57 -9.16 -6.75
CA MET A 501 3.41 -9.37 -5.30
C MET A 501 4.09 -10.65 -4.81
N THR A 502 4.07 -11.71 -5.62
CA THR A 502 4.71 -12.98 -5.26
C THR A 502 6.24 -12.85 -5.28
N ILE A 503 6.80 -12.18 -6.28
CA ILE A 503 8.23 -11.85 -6.31
C ILE A 503 8.59 -11.02 -5.08
N LEU A 504 7.90 -9.91 -4.83
CA LEU A 504 8.13 -9.01 -3.69
C LEU A 504 8.09 -9.76 -2.34
N MET A 505 7.17 -10.72 -2.21
CA MET A 505 7.04 -11.56 -1.03
C MET A 505 8.20 -12.54 -0.88
N LEU A 506 8.70 -13.13 -1.97
CA LEU A 506 9.86 -14.01 -1.96
C LEU A 506 11.17 -13.25 -1.71
N GLU A 507 11.26 -11.98 -2.11
CA GLU A 507 12.44 -11.12 -1.87
C GLU A 507 12.69 -10.80 -0.39
N VAL A 508 11.72 -11.10 0.48
CA VAL A 508 11.75 -10.76 1.91
C VAL A 508 13.06 -11.16 2.60
N TYR A 509 13.67 -12.29 2.19
CA TYR A 509 14.89 -12.82 2.82
C TYR A 509 16.09 -11.86 2.75
N TYR A 510 16.19 -11.06 1.70
CA TYR A 510 17.33 -10.17 1.48
C TYR A 510 16.94 -8.70 1.34
N ARG A 511 15.69 -8.39 0.99
CA ARG A 511 15.19 -7.03 0.79
C ARG A 511 15.12 -6.23 2.08
N TYR A 512 14.81 -6.90 3.19
CA TYR A 512 14.69 -6.26 4.49
C TYR A 512 15.80 -6.74 5.43
N MET A 513 16.26 -5.86 6.32
CA MET A 513 17.04 -6.31 7.48
C MET A 513 16.05 -6.71 8.57
N PRO A 514 16.19 -7.90 9.18
CA PRO A 514 15.61 -8.16 10.48
C PRO A 514 15.94 -6.97 11.39
N SER A 515 14.98 -6.48 12.16
CA SER A 515 15.12 -5.29 13.01
C SER A 515 16.09 -5.56 14.17
N THR A 516 17.39 -5.75 13.91
CA THR A 516 18.31 -6.30 14.91
C THR A 516 18.72 -5.32 16.01
N LYS A 517 18.39 -4.03 15.91
CA LYS A 517 18.74 -3.03 16.92
C LYS A 517 17.73 -1.87 16.89
N VAL A 518 17.06 -1.63 18.01
CA VAL A 518 16.63 -0.28 18.45
C VAL A 518 17.55 0.08 19.59
#